data_AF-A0A3N5W9K6-F1
#
_entry.id   AF-A0A3N5W9K6-F1
#
_cell.length_a   1.000
_cell.length_b   1.000
_cell.length_c   1.000
_cell.angle_alpha   90.00
_cell.angle_beta   90.00
_cell.angle_gamma   90.00
#
_symmetry.space_group_name_H-M   'P 1'
#
loop_
_entity.id
_entity.type
_entity.pdbx_description
1 polymer ?
#
loop_
_entity_poly.entity_id
_entity_poly.type
_entity_poly.pdbx_seq_one_letter_code
_entity_poly.pdbx_strand_id
1 'polypeptide(L)'
;MRFRLALFVFAFLSVSVTAALAGAEPSDFAETVRDAVQGGRLTEEEAVLQIFRFAFAPDAVRPDLLPAGAPPLKCLTPYLLDFDRLQGAMDPAAAVEIEGYLAGGAVPGKTTSVTYDSPAGLFRLTYETTGQHAPPQADVDPVNGVPDYVEWVANYCDSSWHREIDGLGFNAPDLSAGQLYPISFQNMGAYGYTQSLGHGSSRIVLENDFVGFPANQDPEGRQKGAAKVTCAHEFKHASQMNTTGAMNMGGWVEVDATWMEDVVYDETNDYYNYLGSGSGISNPDQSLDNGGSGSYEDCIWQHHLCETWGVGMGLALMERREAFPSEATTLSYQAILEDQGSDFPTTFTNYATWNYRSGILADVGIQGYEEAAGYPTPTMWSTVEAYPDTGSGSVARMAAHFYQCKGMATIDNLRIRFVGQAGTEQRVVALLRRKGTLGGGFFREDVPLDSLNTGDYTVTMPGADLKQIGVLVVNAARTGNPASYTLVLEGASISTEVEGSIPSAAFELRQNAPNPFNPQTTVSFSIPREAAASLVVYNPAGRAVRCLLSGEKLGAGAHAVVWDGLDDRGKEAPSGIYFYRLVAEERSETRKMLLLR
;
A
#
# COMPACT_ATOMS: atom_id res chain seq x y z
N MET A 1 11.88 -66.30 33.03
CA MET A 1 11.79 -65.03 33.79
C MET A 1 12.11 -63.92 32.80
N ARG A 2 11.08 -63.18 32.36
CA ARG A 2 11.08 -62.30 31.17
C ARG A 2 11.41 -60.86 31.59
N PHE A 3 12.45 -60.26 31.00
CA PHE A 3 12.68 -58.81 31.08
C PHE A 3 11.85 -58.12 29.99
N ARG A 4 11.02 -57.16 30.41
CA ARG A 4 10.17 -56.34 29.54
C ARG A 4 11.01 -55.23 28.92
N LEU A 5 11.12 -55.22 27.59
CA LEU A 5 11.60 -54.09 26.80
C LEU A 5 10.42 -53.12 26.62
N ALA A 6 10.50 -51.92 27.19
CA ALA A 6 9.50 -50.88 26.99
C ALA A 6 9.73 -50.20 25.64
N LEU A 7 8.79 -50.40 24.72
CA LEU A 7 8.71 -49.74 23.43
C LEU A 7 8.21 -48.30 23.67
N PHE A 8 9.06 -47.29 23.49
CA PHE A 8 8.60 -45.90 23.41
C PHE A 8 8.06 -45.64 22.01
N VAL A 9 6.73 -45.56 21.90
CA VAL A 9 6.03 -45.08 20.70
C VAL A 9 6.12 -43.55 20.71
N PHE A 10 6.91 -42.98 19.80
CA PHE A 10 6.82 -41.56 19.47
C PHE A 10 5.52 -41.35 18.68
N ALA A 11 4.48 -40.86 19.36
CA ALA A 11 3.31 -40.30 18.71
C ALA A 11 3.71 -38.94 18.10
N PHE A 12 3.84 -38.87 16.78
CA PHE A 12 3.81 -37.60 16.06
C PHE A 12 2.41 -37.01 16.23
N LEU A 13 2.24 -36.08 17.17
CA LEU A 13 1.13 -35.14 17.13
C LEU A 13 1.40 -34.19 15.96
N SER A 14 0.67 -34.40 14.86
CA SER A 14 0.45 -33.37 13.86
C SER A 14 -0.18 -32.18 14.57
N VAL A 15 0.57 -31.10 14.72
CA VAL A 15 0.00 -29.79 15.03
C VAL A 15 -0.74 -29.36 13.77
N SER A 16 -2.02 -29.69 13.73
CA SER A 16 -2.96 -29.02 12.86
C SER A 16 -2.94 -27.55 13.26
N VAL A 17 -2.33 -26.69 12.44
CA VAL A 17 -2.56 -25.25 12.51
C VAL A 17 -4.03 -25.07 12.15
N THR A 18 -4.89 -25.12 13.16
CA THR A 18 -6.25 -24.62 13.07
C THR A 18 -6.13 -23.16 12.69
N ALA A 19 -6.63 -22.83 11.49
CA ALA A 19 -6.99 -21.47 11.12
C ALA A 19 -7.62 -20.80 12.35
N ALA A 20 -6.93 -19.78 12.86
CA ALA A 20 -7.49 -18.95 13.90
C ALA A 20 -8.81 -18.42 13.35
N LEU A 21 -9.87 -18.62 14.14
CA LEU A 21 -11.17 -18.04 13.93
C LEU A 21 -10.99 -16.56 13.62
N ALA A 22 -11.36 -16.13 12.42
CA ALA A 22 -11.72 -14.75 12.16
C ALA A 22 -12.93 -14.43 13.05
N GLY A 23 -12.67 -14.03 14.30
CA GLY A 23 -13.60 -13.18 15.00
C GLY A 23 -13.72 -11.92 14.16
N ALA A 24 -14.95 -11.48 13.88
CA ALA A 24 -15.15 -10.17 13.27
C ALA A 24 -14.37 -9.15 14.10
N GLU A 25 -13.46 -8.40 13.46
CA GLU A 25 -12.84 -7.22 14.05
C GLU A 25 -13.95 -6.34 14.66
N PRO A 26 -13.75 -5.72 15.83
CA PRO A 26 -14.70 -4.75 16.36
C PRO A 26 -14.92 -3.67 15.30
N SER A 27 -16.18 -3.36 15.00
CA SER A 27 -16.50 -2.36 13.98
C SER A 27 -15.92 -1.00 14.36
N ASP A 28 -15.28 -0.33 13.40
CA ASP A 28 -14.73 1.01 13.58
C ASP A 28 -15.86 2.02 13.92
N PHE A 29 -15.60 2.85 14.93
CA PHE A 29 -16.54 3.87 15.36
C PHE A 29 -16.74 4.93 14.27
N ALA A 30 -15.67 5.32 13.57
CA ALA A 30 -15.75 6.32 12.51
C ALA A 30 -16.59 5.83 11.31
N GLU A 31 -16.44 4.56 10.93
CA GLU A 31 -17.32 3.91 9.95
C GLU A 31 -18.77 3.90 10.41
N THR A 32 -19.04 3.51 11.67
CA THR A 32 -20.40 3.50 12.24
C THR A 32 -21.07 4.88 12.20
N VAL A 33 -20.30 5.95 12.47
CA VAL A 33 -20.77 7.34 12.38
C VAL A 33 -21.02 7.73 10.92
N ARG A 34 -20.13 7.37 10.00
CA ARG A 34 -20.28 7.63 8.56
C ARG A 34 -21.55 6.99 7.99
N ASP A 35 -21.79 5.73 8.33
CA ASP A 35 -23.00 4.99 7.96
C ASP A 35 -24.26 5.63 8.56
N ALA A 36 -24.16 6.20 9.77
CA ALA A 36 -25.26 6.93 10.37
C ALA A 36 -25.61 8.21 9.62
N VAL A 37 -24.60 8.95 9.14
CA VAL A 37 -24.82 10.13 8.27
C VAL A 37 -25.43 9.72 6.93
N GLN A 38 -24.86 8.72 6.25
CA GLN A 38 -25.37 8.22 4.97
C GLN A 38 -26.81 7.69 5.08
N GLY A 39 -27.12 7.03 6.19
CA GLY A 39 -28.47 6.55 6.50
C GLY A 39 -29.44 7.62 7.02
N GLY A 40 -29.01 8.89 7.13
CA GLY A 40 -29.84 10.00 7.62
C GLY A 40 -30.19 9.93 9.11
N ARG A 41 -29.45 9.15 9.90
CA ARG A 41 -29.62 9.02 11.36
C ARG A 41 -28.88 10.11 12.15
N LEU A 42 -27.90 10.76 11.53
CA LEU A 42 -27.13 11.90 12.05
C LEU A 42 -26.99 12.96 10.95
N THR A 43 -26.84 14.22 11.35
CA THR A 43 -26.29 15.26 10.46
C THR A 43 -24.75 15.22 10.48
N GLU A 44 -24.09 15.93 9.56
CA GLU A 44 -22.62 16.04 9.56
C GLU A 44 -22.10 16.71 10.84
N GLU A 45 -22.80 17.74 11.32
CA GLU A 45 -22.47 18.46 12.56
C GLU A 45 -22.56 17.54 13.79
N GLU A 46 -23.64 16.76 13.87
CA GLU A 46 -23.81 15.79 14.95
C GLU A 46 -22.75 14.70 14.88
N ALA A 47 -22.39 14.24 13.69
CA ALA A 47 -21.36 13.23 13.49
C ALA A 47 -20.00 13.70 14.02
N VAL A 48 -19.56 14.93 13.69
CA VAL A 48 -18.33 15.51 14.22
C VAL A 48 -18.36 15.53 15.75
N LEU A 49 -19.47 15.98 16.36
CA LEU A 49 -19.60 15.98 17.82
C LEU A 49 -19.48 14.56 18.42
N GLN A 50 -20.07 13.55 17.79
CA GLN A 50 -19.97 12.17 18.28
C GLN A 50 -18.53 11.63 18.21
N ILE A 51 -17.76 12.00 17.18
CA ILE A 51 -16.34 11.66 17.06
C ILE A 51 -15.54 12.27 18.21
N PHE A 52 -15.70 13.56 18.48
CA PHE A 52 -15.01 14.22 19.60
C PHE A 52 -15.44 13.67 20.97
N ARG A 53 -16.72 13.34 21.15
CA ARG A 53 -17.17 12.66 22.37
C ARG A 53 -16.56 11.28 22.52
N PHE A 54 -16.45 10.50 21.45
CA PHE A 54 -15.81 9.19 21.52
C PHE A 54 -14.35 9.30 21.98
N ALA A 55 -13.62 10.29 21.47
CA ALA A 55 -12.24 10.53 21.88
C ALA A 55 -12.10 11.06 23.32
N PHE A 56 -12.94 12.00 23.77
CA PHE A 56 -12.66 12.74 25.01
C PHE A 56 -13.65 12.50 26.15
N ALA A 57 -14.84 12.00 25.84
CA ALA A 57 -15.93 11.78 26.79
C ALA A 57 -16.83 10.61 26.33
N PRO A 58 -16.31 9.36 26.31
CA PRO A 58 -17.01 8.23 25.71
C PRO A 58 -18.41 7.98 26.32
N ASP A 59 -18.62 8.33 27.59
CA ASP A 59 -19.92 8.26 28.28
C ASP A 59 -20.99 9.22 27.69
N ALA A 60 -20.57 10.25 26.94
CA ALA A 60 -21.45 11.22 26.29
C ALA A 60 -21.84 10.82 24.85
N VAL A 61 -21.22 9.77 24.30
CA VAL A 61 -21.54 9.27 22.96
C VAL A 61 -22.93 8.67 22.96
N ARG A 62 -23.66 8.88 21.85
CA ARG A 62 -25.00 8.35 21.65
C ARG A 62 -24.97 6.81 21.72
N PRO A 63 -25.75 6.16 22.59
CA PRO A 63 -25.63 4.71 22.83
C PRO A 63 -25.86 3.80 21.62
N ASP A 64 -26.66 4.20 20.63
CA ASP A 64 -26.89 3.43 19.40
C ASP A 64 -25.75 3.54 18.38
N LEU A 65 -24.72 4.34 18.66
CA LEU A 65 -23.54 4.49 17.81
C LEU A 65 -22.30 3.80 18.37
N LEU A 66 -22.30 3.36 19.63
CA LEU A 66 -21.12 2.76 20.28
C LEU A 66 -21.06 1.26 19.98
N PRO A 67 -20.14 0.80 19.11
CA PRO A 67 -19.92 -0.63 19.00
C PRO A 67 -19.16 -1.15 20.21
N ALA A 68 -19.49 -2.37 20.63
CA ALA A 68 -18.84 -3.00 21.77
C ALA A 68 -17.36 -3.27 21.46
N GLY A 69 -16.46 -2.68 22.24
CA GLY A 69 -15.01 -2.87 22.07
C GLY A 69 -14.39 -2.12 20.88
N ALA A 70 -15.02 -1.01 20.45
CA ALA A 70 -14.45 -0.13 19.43
C ALA A 70 -13.01 0.26 19.78
N PRO A 71 -12.05 0.16 18.83
CA PRO A 71 -10.69 0.61 19.06
C PRO A 71 -10.62 2.15 19.17
N PRO A 72 -9.52 2.70 19.70
CA PRO A 72 -9.24 4.13 19.62
C PRO A 72 -9.24 4.63 18.17
N LEU A 73 -9.64 5.89 17.96
CA LEU A 73 -9.54 6.52 16.64
C LEU A 73 -8.07 6.68 16.23
N LYS A 74 -7.76 6.42 14.95
CA LYS A 74 -6.38 6.53 14.47
C LYS A 74 -5.88 7.98 14.42
N CYS A 75 -6.69 8.90 13.91
CA CYS A 75 -6.31 10.31 13.80
C CYS A 75 -7.54 11.20 13.93
N LEU A 76 -7.41 12.26 14.73
CA LEU A 76 -8.46 13.28 14.89
C LEU A 76 -8.30 14.47 13.90
N THR A 77 -7.20 14.54 13.14
CA THR A 77 -6.90 15.64 12.20
C THR A 77 -7.98 15.90 11.16
N PRO A 78 -8.55 14.90 10.46
CA PRO A 78 -9.64 15.14 9.50
C PRO A 78 -10.88 15.74 10.16
N TYR A 79 -11.19 15.29 11.37
CA TYR A 79 -12.38 15.74 12.09
C TYR A 79 -12.22 17.15 12.65
N LEU A 80 -10.99 17.61 12.88
CA LEU A 80 -10.70 19.03 13.13
C LEU A 80 -11.02 19.89 11.90
N LEU A 81 -10.67 19.43 10.70
CA LEU A 81 -11.01 20.15 9.47
C LEU A 81 -12.52 20.20 9.23
N ASP A 82 -13.22 19.09 9.50
CA ASP A 82 -14.67 19.06 9.45
C ASP A 82 -15.29 19.98 10.50
N PHE A 83 -14.77 20.01 11.73
CA PHE A 83 -15.20 20.95 12.75
C PHE A 83 -14.99 22.40 12.28
N ASP A 84 -13.81 22.73 11.75
CA ASP A 84 -13.51 24.09 11.28
C ASP A 84 -14.47 24.54 10.16
N ARG A 85 -14.83 23.61 9.26
CA ARG A 85 -15.78 23.83 8.16
C ARG A 85 -17.21 23.99 8.67
N LEU A 86 -17.62 23.21 9.67
CA LEU A 86 -19.01 23.09 10.08
C LEU A 86 -19.39 23.96 11.28
N GLN A 87 -18.42 24.41 12.10
CA GLN A 87 -18.66 25.08 13.38
C GLN A 87 -19.68 26.23 13.31
N GLY A 88 -19.72 26.99 12.21
CA GLY A 88 -20.66 28.10 12.02
C GLY A 88 -22.12 27.69 11.83
N ALA A 89 -22.36 26.42 11.48
CA ALA A 89 -23.69 25.81 11.33
C ALA A 89 -24.06 24.88 12.50
N MET A 90 -23.11 24.55 13.38
CA MET A 90 -23.35 23.68 14.53
C MET A 90 -24.18 24.38 15.62
N ASP A 91 -24.83 23.57 16.48
CA ASP A 91 -25.38 24.09 17.73
C ASP A 91 -24.26 24.74 18.58
N PRO A 92 -24.43 25.99 19.07
CA PRO A 92 -23.37 26.68 19.80
C PRO A 92 -22.86 25.93 21.04
N ALA A 93 -23.71 25.14 21.72
CA ALA A 93 -23.26 24.35 22.86
C ALA A 93 -22.38 23.18 22.41
N ALA A 94 -22.68 22.56 21.26
CA ALA A 94 -21.85 21.51 20.68
C ALA A 94 -20.46 22.04 20.26
N ALA A 95 -20.41 23.24 19.65
CA ALA A 95 -19.14 23.86 19.30
C ALA A 95 -18.29 24.17 20.54
N VAL A 96 -18.90 24.75 21.57
CA VAL A 96 -18.22 25.02 22.86
C VAL A 96 -17.75 23.73 23.55
N GLU A 97 -18.50 22.63 23.42
CA GLU A 97 -18.10 21.32 23.94
C GLU A 97 -16.82 20.83 23.26
N ILE A 98 -16.75 20.87 21.92
CA ILE A 98 -15.57 20.47 21.14
C ILE A 98 -14.38 21.38 21.47
N GLU A 99 -14.56 22.71 21.46
CA GLU A 99 -13.52 23.67 21.85
C GLU A 99 -12.99 23.39 23.27
N GLY A 100 -13.87 22.99 24.18
CA GLY A 100 -13.51 22.57 25.53
C GLY A 100 -12.57 21.38 25.55
N TYR A 101 -12.80 20.38 24.71
CA TYR A 101 -11.88 19.23 24.56
C TYR A 101 -10.53 19.65 23.99
N LEU A 102 -10.51 20.49 22.95
CA LEU A 102 -9.28 20.96 22.29
C LEU A 102 -8.43 21.91 23.16
N ALA A 103 -9.08 22.58 24.11
CA ALA A 103 -8.42 23.37 25.14
C ALA A 103 -7.82 22.51 26.28
N GLY A 104 -7.98 21.18 26.24
CA GLY A 104 -7.52 20.26 27.29
C GLY A 104 -8.50 20.08 28.44
N GLY A 105 -9.75 20.55 28.32
CA GLY A 105 -10.78 20.48 29.35
C GLY A 105 -10.47 21.34 30.59
N ALA A 106 -11.49 21.86 31.26
CA ALA A 106 -11.28 22.52 32.55
C ALA A 106 -10.94 21.45 33.62
N VAL A 107 -9.66 21.15 33.83
CA VAL A 107 -9.23 20.25 34.91
C VAL A 107 -9.41 20.97 36.27
N PRO A 108 -10.26 20.46 37.18
CA PRO A 108 -10.38 21.02 38.53
C PRO A 108 -9.15 20.62 39.35
N GLY A 109 -8.12 21.46 39.34
CA GLY A 109 -6.87 21.21 40.05
C GLY A 109 -5.75 22.08 39.49
N LYS A 110 -4.78 22.44 40.32
CA LYS A 110 -3.61 23.22 39.87
C LYS A 110 -2.61 22.26 39.22
N THR A 111 -2.80 21.94 37.93
CA THR A 111 -1.82 21.16 37.20
C THR A 111 -0.57 22.00 36.94
N THR A 112 0.60 21.40 37.20
CA THR A 112 1.88 21.99 36.83
C THR A 112 2.26 21.41 35.48
N SER A 113 2.40 22.26 34.47
CA SER A 113 2.94 21.88 33.17
C SER A 113 4.42 22.21 33.11
N VAL A 114 5.18 21.31 32.50
CA VAL A 114 6.62 21.43 32.27
C VAL A 114 6.92 21.22 30.78
N THR A 115 8.08 21.70 30.35
CA THR A 115 8.53 21.60 28.96
C THR A 115 9.81 20.79 28.86
N TYR A 116 9.91 19.99 27.79
CA TYR A 116 11.12 19.28 27.40
C TYR A 116 11.39 19.55 25.92
N ASP A 117 12.61 19.94 25.60
CA ASP A 117 13.03 20.18 24.22
C ASP A 117 13.68 18.90 23.69
N SER A 118 13.34 18.52 22.45
CA SER A 118 13.87 17.27 21.87
C SER A 118 15.39 17.32 21.71
N PRO A 119 16.08 16.16 21.75
CA PRO A 119 17.54 16.11 21.64
C PRO A 119 18.12 16.79 20.39
N ALA A 120 17.43 16.73 19.24
CA ALA A 120 17.84 17.41 18.02
C ALA A 120 17.52 18.93 18.02
N GLY A 121 16.79 19.41 19.03
CA GLY A 121 16.38 20.82 19.11
C GLY A 121 15.39 21.19 18.01
N LEU A 122 14.44 20.29 17.72
CA LEU A 122 13.40 20.48 16.70
C LEU A 122 12.01 20.64 17.31
N PHE A 123 11.75 19.97 18.43
CA PHE A 123 10.43 19.92 19.06
C PHE A 123 10.45 20.41 20.50
N ARG A 124 9.34 21.03 20.94
CA ARG A 124 9.09 21.34 22.35
C ARG A 124 7.85 20.61 22.83
N LEU A 125 8.06 19.66 23.73
CA LEU A 125 7.03 18.86 24.34
C LEU A 125 6.56 19.54 25.62
N THR A 126 5.26 19.77 25.75
CA THR A 126 4.62 20.32 26.96
C THR A 126 3.73 19.26 27.58
N TYR A 127 3.95 18.93 28.85
CA TYR A 127 3.22 17.87 29.54
C TYR A 127 2.87 18.25 30.97
N GLU A 128 1.77 17.68 31.48
CA GLU A 128 1.39 17.80 32.88
C GLU A 128 2.15 16.80 33.75
N THR A 129 2.54 17.18 34.97
CA THR A 129 3.21 16.25 35.91
C THR A 129 2.24 15.44 36.78
N THR A 130 0.95 15.80 36.75
CA THR A 130 -0.14 15.19 37.53
C THR A 130 -1.45 15.39 36.77
N GLY A 131 -2.50 14.65 37.13
CA GLY A 131 -3.81 14.84 36.50
C GLY A 131 -4.05 13.84 35.37
N GLN A 132 -5.18 13.98 34.69
CA GLN A 132 -5.64 13.00 33.72
C GLN A 132 -4.79 12.98 32.44
N HIS A 133 -4.19 14.12 32.05
CA HIS A 133 -3.39 14.24 30.83
C HIS A 133 -1.90 14.04 31.07
N ALA A 134 -1.48 13.78 32.31
CA ALA A 134 -0.09 13.52 32.62
C ALA A 134 0.37 12.21 31.99
N PRO A 135 1.50 12.19 31.25
CA PRO A 135 2.07 10.93 30.77
C PRO A 135 2.57 10.06 31.94
N PRO A 136 2.95 8.79 31.70
CA PRO A 136 3.59 7.96 32.70
C PRO A 136 4.80 8.68 33.31
N GLN A 137 4.82 8.82 34.64
CA GLN A 137 5.83 9.61 35.36
C GLN A 137 7.10 8.82 35.72
N ALA A 138 7.31 7.65 35.12
CA ALA A 138 8.52 6.86 35.35
C ALA A 138 9.74 7.57 34.75
N ASP A 139 10.81 7.69 35.51
CA ASP A 139 12.09 8.32 35.17
C ASP A 139 13.19 7.37 35.68
N VAL A 140 13.60 6.44 34.83
CA VAL A 140 14.41 5.27 35.20
C VAL A 140 15.73 5.25 34.45
N ASP A 141 15.73 5.56 33.16
CA ASP A 141 16.95 5.46 32.35
C ASP A 141 16.95 6.45 31.17
N PRO A 142 17.64 7.61 31.32
CA PRO A 142 18.43 8.03 32.47
C PRO A 142 17.61 8.76 33.54
N VAL A 143 17.86 8.50 34.83
CA VAL A 143 17.24 9.28 35.92
C VAL A 143 17.67 10.76 35.87
N ASN A 144 16.85 11.62 35.27
CA ASN A 144 17.21 13.01 34.96
C ASN A 144 16.11 14.04 35.28
N GLY A 145 14.98 13.60 35.82
CA GLY A 145 13.82 14.43 36.15
C GLY A 145 12.85 14.66 35.00
N VAL A 146 13.04 13.99 33.86
CA VAL A 146 12.12 13.95 32.72
C VAL A 146 11.56 12.52 32.65
N PRO A 147 10.24 12.32 32.49
CA PRO A 147 9.72 10.98 32.35
C PRO A 147 10.24 10.29 31.08
N ASP A 148 10.63 9.01 31.19
CA ASP A 148 11.20 8.21 30.09
C ASP A 148 10.26 8.24 28.86
N TYR A 149 8.94 8.21 29.08
CA TYR A 149 7.93 8.30 28.02
C TYR A 149 8.07 9.57 27.17
N VAL A 150 8.27 10.73 27.82
CA VAL A 150 8.43 12.02 27.14
C VAL A 150 9.72 12.02 26.33
N GLU A 151 10.79 11.42 26.85
CA GLU A 151 12.05 11.29 26.14
C GLU A 151 11.94 10.37 24.92
N TRP A 152 11.23 9.23 25.02
CA TRP A 152 11.00 8.34 23.89
C TRP A 152 10.27 9.06 22.76
N VAL A 153 9.15 9.71 23.09
CA VAL A 153 8.33 10.46 22.13
C VAL A 153 9.16 11.56 21.46
N ALA A 154 9.95 12.32 22.24
CA ALA A 154 10.81 13.35 21.69
C ALA A 154 11.82 12.80 20.65
N ASN A 155 12.45 11.66 20.95
CA ASN A 155 13.36 10.99 20.02
C ASN A 155 12.63 10.46 18.76
N TYR A 156 11.39 9.98 18.92
CA TYR A 156 10.59 9.52 17.79
C TYR A 156 10.18 10.67 16.87
N CYS A 157 9.81 11.83 17.42
CA CYS A 157 9.55 13.03 16.61
C CYS A 157 10.80 13.50 15.86
N ASP A 158 11.97 13.52 16.51
CA ASP A 158 13.25 13.84 15.86
C ASP A 158 13.53 12.86 14.70
N SER A 159 13.26 11.57 14.90
CA SER A 159 13.44 10.53 13.87
C SER A 159 12.49 10.74 12.68
N SER A 160 11.22 11.08 12.94
CA SER A 160 10.25 11.43 11.89
C SER A 160 10.71 12.66 11.10
N TRP A 161 11.19 13.71 11.76
CA TRP A 161 11.76 14.88 11.08
C TRP A 161 12.92 14.50 10.16
N HIS A 162 13.91 13.79 10.70
CA HIS A 162 15.08 13.40 9.92
C HIS A 162 14.72 12.52 8.73
N ARG A 163 13.69 11.66 8.87
CA ARG A 163 13.26 10.81 7.77
C ARG A 163 12.47 11.59 6.73
N GLU A 164 11.44 12.31 7.13
CA GLU A 164 10.49 12.98 6.23
C GLU A 164 11.09 14.22 5.59
N ILE A 165 11.74 15.07 6.38
CA ILE A 165 12.23 16.37 5.91
C ILE A 165 13.64 16.20 5.35
N ASP A 166 14.60 15.79 6.19
CA ASP A 166 16.00 15.75 5.79
C ASP A 166 16.29 14.62 4.78
N GLY A 167 15.62 13.48 4.95
CA GLY A 167 15.83 12.28 4.16
C GLY A 167 15.02 12.22 2.87
N LEU A 168 13.73 12.56 2.94
CA LEU A 168 12.80 12.45 1.81
C LEU A 168 12.50 13.79 1.13
N GLY A 169 12.72 14.92 1.80
CA GLY A 169 12.56 16.26 1.20
C GLY A 169 11.14 16.80 1.24
N PHE A 170 10.25 16.29 2.11
CA PHE A 170 8.93 16.88 2.31
C PHE A 170 9.04 18.29 2.93
N ASN A 171 7.97 19.09 2.78
CA ASN A 171 7.95 20.44 3.31
C ASN A 171 7.96 20.42 4.84
N ALA A 172 8.95 21.05 5.45
CA ALA A 172 9.00 21.23 6.91
C ALA A 172 7.85 22.12 7.38
N PRO A 173 7.24 21.89 8.55
CA PRO A 173 6.31 22.86 9.14
C PRO A 173 7.03 24.19 9.46
N ASP A 174 6.28 25.28 9.56
CA ASP A 174 6.88 26.60 9.84
C ASP A 174 7.47 26.68 11.26
N LEU A 175 8.80 26.78 11.34
CA LEU A 175 9.59 27.00 12.56
C LEU A 175 10.06 28.45 12.71
N SER A 176 9.26 29.43 12.26
CA SER A 176 9.69 30.84 12.22
C SER A 176 10.38 31.31 13.52
N ALA A 177 11.43 32.12 13.36
CA ALA A 177 12.22 32.76 14.44
C ALA A 177 12.86 31.83 15.50
N GLY A 178 13.25 30.60 15.13
CA GLY A 178 13.98 29.69 16.04
C GLY A 178 13.08 29.05 17.09
N GLN A 179 11.80 28.89 16.76
CA GLN A 179 10.84 28.17 17.57
C GLN A 179 10.96 26.66 17.34
N LEU A 180 10.75 25.91 18.40
CA LEU A 180 10.64 24.45 18.36
C LEU A 180 9.19 24.09 18.08
N TYR A 181 8.96 23.08 17.23
CA TYR A 181 7.62 22.65 16.87
C TYR A 181 6.86 22.13 18.11
N PRO A 182 5.66 22.67 18.42
CA PRO A 182 4.97 22.38 19.66
C PRO A 182 4.29 21.00 19.63
N ILE A 183 4.55 20.22 20.69
CA ILE A 183 3.89 18.96 20.97
C ILE A 183 3.29 19.01 22.38
N SER A 184 2.12 18.45 22.57
CA SER A 184 1.52 18.24 23.90
C SER A 184 0.86 16.88 24.02
N PHE A 185 0.47 16.51 25.25
CA PHE A 185 -0.16 15.23 25.54
C PHE A 185 -1.54 15.41 26.13
N GLN A 186 -2.45 14.50 25.78
CA GLN A 186 -3.80 14.48 26.29
C GLN A 186 -4.34 13.05 26.31
N ASN A 187 -4.87 12.63 27.47
CA ASN A 187 -5.64 11.38 27.56
C ASN A 187 -6.87 11.44 26.65
N MET A 188 -6.91 10.51 25.69
CA MET A 188 -7.97 10.43 24.69
C MET A 188 -8.12 9.00 24.14
N GLY A 189 -9.32 8.68 23.67
CA GLY A 189 -9.64 7.48 22.87
C GLY A 189 -9.21 7.64 21.40
N ALA A 190 -8.03 8.21 21.14
CA ALA A 190 -7.45 8.38 19.83
C ALA A 190 -5.91 8.36 19.91
N TYR A 191 -5.20 8.03 18.83
CA TYR A 191 -3.71 8.05 18.86
C TYR A 191 -3.17 9.49 18.96
N GLY A 192 -3.76 10.42 18.19
CA GLY A 192 -3.34 11.82 18.21
C GLY A 192 -4.10 12.68 17.20
N TYR A 193 -3.63 13.93 17.10
CA TYR A 193 -3.99 14.85 16.03
C TYR A 193 -2.98 15.96 15.83
N THR A 194 -3.04 16.53 14.63
CA THR A 194 -2.36 17.74 14.24
C THR A 194 -3.39 18.84 14.07
N GLN A 195 -3.18 19.95 14.77
CA GLN A 195 -4.09 21.09 14.75
C GLN A 195 -3.43 22.29 14.09
N SER A 196 -4.12 22.89 13.12
CA SER A 196 -3.75 24.19 12.57
C SER A 196 -3.97 25.29 13.61
N LEU A 197 -2.97 26.16 13.78
CA LEU A 197 -3.04 27.35 14.63
C LEU A 197 -3.27 28.63 13.81
N GLY A 198 -3.49 28.46 12.50
CA GLY A 198 -3.56 29.56 11.54
C GLY A 198 -2.18 30.08 11.13
N HIS A 199 -2.17 30.92 10.10
CA HIS A 199 -0.95 31.58 9.58
C HIS A 199 0.22 30.64 9.21
N GLY A 200 -0.07 29.40 8.82
CA GLY A 200 0.96 28.41 8.45
C GLY A 200 1.59 27.68 9.63
N SER A 201 1.12 27.92 10.86
CA SER A 201 1.57 27.21 12.06
C SER A 201 0.61 26.09 12.46
N SER A 202 1.15 25.06 13.10
CA SER A 202 0.41 23.92 13.61
C SER A 202 1.03 23.38 14.91
N ARG A 203 0.32 22.49 15.60
CA ARG A 203 0.82 21.72 16.76
C ARG A 203 0.39 20.27 16.66
N ILE A 204 1.13 19.38 17.31
CA ILE A 204 0.73 17.98 17.50
C ILE A 204 0.25 17.76 18.93
N VAL A 205 -0.82 16.99 19.09
CA VAL A 205 -1.27 16.47 20.38
C VAL A 205 -1.31 14.95 20.30
N LEU A 206 -0.56 14.31 21.19
CA LEU A 206 -0.45 12.84 21.25
C LEU A 206 -1.24 12.31 22.45
N GLU A 207 -1.67 11.06 22.35
CA GLU A 207 -2.15 10.30 23.50
C GLU A 207 -1.06 10.24 24.60
N ASN A 208 -1.46 10.30 25.87
CA ASN A 208 -0.51 10.49 26.98
C ASN A 208 0.18 9.19 27.45
N ASP A 209 -0.30 7.99 27.14
CA ASP A 209 0.32 6.73 27.53
C ASP A 209 0.26 5.55 26.52
N PHE A 210 -0.61 5.56 25.52
CA PHE A 210 -0.89 4.48 24.54
C PHE A 210 -1.22 3.11 25.16
N VAL A 211 -1.65 3.05 26.43
CA VAL A 211 -2.01 1.81 27.10
C VAL A 211 -3.35 1.30 26.59
N GLY A 212 -3.39 0.03 26.15
CA GLY A 212 -4.60 -0.60 25.65
C GLY A 212 -4.89 -0.35 24.17
N PHE A 213 -3.97 0.31 23.47
CA PHE A 213 -4.04 0.50 22.02
C PHE A 213 -3.84 -0.82 21.25
N PRO A 214 -4.30 -0.89 19.98
CA PRO A 214 -4.15 -2.06 19.11
C PRO A 214 -2.73 -2.64 19.08
N ALA A 215 -2.65 -3.94 18.76
CA ALA A 215 -1.38 -4.62 18.69
C ALA A 215 -0.60 -4.20 17.43
N ASN A 216 0.72 -4.06 17.58
CA ASN A 216 1.67 -3.89 16.48
C ASN A 216 2.87 -4.82 16.71
N GLN A 217 3.81 -4.81 15.76
CA GLN A 217 4.94 -5.72 15.69
C GLN A 217 6.25 -5.10 16.20
N ASP A 218 6.22 -3.87 16.73
CA ASP A 218 7.43 -3.16 17.14
C ASP A 218 8.25 -3.97 18.17
N PRO A 219 9.57 -4.12 17.95
CA PRO A 219 10.42 -4.95 18.81
C PRO A 219 10.60 -4.40 20.23
N GLU A 220 10.35 -3.11 20.46
CA GLU A 220 10.36 -2.48 21.78
C GLU A 220 9.00 -2.58 22.50
N GLY A 221 8.00 -3.16 21.83
CA GLY A 221 6.70 -3.46 22.37
C GLY A 221 5.61 -2.48 21.95
N ARG A 222 4.36 -2.93 22.11
CA ARG A 222 3.15 -2.32 21.54
C ARG A 222 2.97 -0.85 21.85
N GLN A 223 3.22 -0.47 23.11
CA GLN A 223 3.07 0.91 23.58
C GLN A 223 4.04 1.86 22.85
N LYS A 224 5.30 1.44 22.68
CA LYS A 224 6.31 2.22 21.96
C LYS A 224 6.06 2.23 20.47
N GLY A 225 5.65 1.10 19.90
CA GLY A 225 5.23 1.02 18.50
C GLY A 225 4.11 2.01 18.17
N ALA A 226 3.06 2.07 19.02
CA ALA A 226 1.96 3.02 18.85
C ALA A 226 2.45 4.48 18.90
N ALA A 227 3.32 4.81 19.86
CA ALA A 227 3.91 6.14 19.95
C ALA A 227 4.75 6.50 18.70
N LYS A 228 5.60 5.59 18.22
CA LYS A 228 6.43 5.77 17.02
C LYS A 228 5.59 6.11 15.79
N VAL A 229 4.65 5.24 15.45
CA VAL A 229 3.82 5.45 14.26
C VAL A 229 2.97 6.70 14.37
N THR A 230 2.47 7.04 15.57
CA THR A 230 1.74 8.31 15.76
C THR A 230 2.65 9.52 15.52
N CYS A 231 3.90 9.47 15.99
CA CYS A 231 4.84 10.56 15.77
C CYS A 231 5.12 10.78 14.28
N ALA A 232 5.28 9.71 13.49
CA ALA A 232 5.41 9.81 12.03
C ALA A 232 4.12 10.31 11.37
N HIS A 233 2.97 9.71 11.72
CA HIS A 233 1.68 10.05 11.16
C HIS A 233 1.30 11.53 11.36
N GLU A 234 1.39 12.02 12.59
CA GLU A 234 0.99 13.39 12.92
C GLU A 234 2.03 14.41 12.44
N PHE A 235 3.31 14.05 12.42
CA PHE A 235 4.32 14.92 11.83
C PHE A 235 4.14 15.05 10.30
N LYS A 236 3.70 13.97 9.65
CA LYS A 236 3.32 14.00 8.25
C LYS A 236 2.15 14.94 7.97
N HIS A 237 1.13 14.98 8.83
CA HIS A 237 0.07 16.00 8.76
C HIS A 237 0.60 17.42 8.89
N ALA A 238 1.57 17.65 9.79
CA ALA A 238 2.21 18.97 9.91
C ALA A 238 2.92 19.40 8.62
N SER A 239 3.60 18.46 7.95
CA SER A 239 4.20 18.68 6.63
C SER A 239 3.17 18.95 5.54
N GLN A 240 2.07 18.17 5.51
CA GLN A 240 0.98 18.33 4.56
C GLN A 240 0.26 19.66 4.74
N MET A 241 0.06 20.14 5.97
CA MET A 241 -0.52 21.48 6.23
C MET A 241 0.36 22.60 5.67
N ASN A 242 1.67 22.40 5.56
CA ASN A 242 2.59 23.34 4.92
C ASN A 242 2.75 23.10 3.40
N THR A 243 2.02 22.13 2.83
CA THR A 243 2.01 21.83 1.40
C THR A 243 0.69 22.27 0.79
N THR A 244 0.76 23.22 -0.16
CA THR A 244 -0.46 23.76 -0.77
C THR A 244 -1.27 22.65 -1.45
N GLY A 245 -2.56 22.53 -1.14
CA GLY A 245 -3.46 21.55 -1.77
C GLY A 245 -3.36 20.11 -1.28
N ALA A 246 -2.48 19.80 -0.32
CA ALA A 246 -2.41 18.48 0.31
C ALA A 246 -3.65 18.20 1.19
N MET A 247 -4.03 19.15 2.06
CA MET A 247 -5.22 18.99 2.91
C MET A 247 -6.56 18.98 2.14
N ASN A 248 -6.54 19.28 0.83
CA ASN A 248 -7.72 19.22 -0.03
C ASN A 248 -7.91 17.85 -0.70
N MET A 249 -7.06 16.86 -0.37
CA MET A 249 -7.09 15.53 -0.98
C MET A 249 -8.19 14.63 -0.43
N GLY A 250 -8.98 15.07 0.56
CA GLY A 250 -9.89 14.18 1.31
C GLY A 250 -9.10 13.16 2.12
N GLY A 251 -9.68 11.98 2.39
CA GLY A 251 -9.01 10.88 3.10
C GLY A 251 -7.74 10.33 2.43
N TRP A 252 -7.40 10.69 1.20
CA TRP A 252 -6.08 10.42 0.60
C TRP A 252 -4.94 11.08 1.38
N VAL A 253 -5.23 12.11 2.17
CA VAL A 253 -4.27 12.70 3.11
C VAL A 253 -3.87 11.68 4.19
N GLU A 254 -4.83 10.88 4.66
CA GLU A 254 -4.60 9.79 5.63
C GLU A 254 -3.89 8.60 5.00
N VAL A 255 -4.15 8.31 3.72
CA VAL A 255 -3.41 7.29 2.96
C VAL A 255 -1.91 7.60 2.95
N ASP A 256 -1.55 8.85 2.69
CA ASP A 256 -0.15 9.32 2.69
C ASP A 256 0.45 9.37 4.10
N ALA A 257 -0.33 9.77 5.12
CA ALA A 257 0.11 9.78 6.51
C ALA A 257 0.34 8.36 7.07
N THR A 258 -0.56 7.41 6.78
CA THR A 258 -0.42 6.02 7.22
C THR A 258 0.67 5.27 6.49
N TRP A 259 0.87 5.54 5.21
CA TRP A 259 2.06 5.03 4.52
C TRP A 259 3.36 5.54 5.16
N MET A 260 3.38 6.79 5.62
CA MET A 260 4.58 7.37 6.25
C MET A 260 4.96 6.67 7.56
N GLU A 261 3.99 6.12 8.29
CA GLU A 261 4.24 5.33 9.50
C GLU A 261 5.27 4.23 9.26
N ASP A 262 5.12 3.50 8.16
CA ASP A 262 5.98 2.39 7.76
C ASP A 262 7.32 2.87 7.17
N VAL A 263 7.29 3.97 6.41
CA VAL A 263 8.51 4.56 5.84
C VAL A 263 9.48 5.06 6.91
N VAL A 264 8.97 5.47 8.07
CA VAL A 264 9.77 5.90 9.23
C VAL A 264 10.05 4.71 10.16
N TYR A 265 9.07 3.83 10.40
CA TYR A 265 9.13 2.75 11.38
C TYR A 265 8.69 1.38 10.84
N ASP A 266 9.36 0.94 9.78
CA ASP A 266 9.19 -0.33 9.02
C ASP A 266 8.89 -1.56 9.90
N GLU A 267 9.63 -1.77 10.99
CA GLU A 267 9.44 -2.95 11.86
C GLU A 267 8.13 -2.92 12.70
N THR A 268 7.38 -1.82 12.68
CA THR A 268 6.20 -1.65 13.55
C THR A 268 4.96 -2.31 12.98
N ASN A 269 4.73 -2.23 11.66
CA ASN A 269 3.58 -2.84 10.99
C ASN A 269 2.22 -2.57 11.67
N ASP A 270 2.01 -1.36 12.19
CA ASP A 270 0.72 -0.97 12.82
C ASP A 270 -0.41 -0.94 11.79
N TYR A 271 -0.08 -0.61 10.53
CA TYR A 271 -1.05 -0.54 9.43
C TYR A 271 -1.69 -1.88 9.06
N TYR A 272 -1.14 -3.01 9.53
CA TYR A 272 -1.74 -4.33 9.32
C TYR A 272 -3.14 -4.43 9.94
N ASN A 273 -3.40 -3.67 11.00
CA ASN A 273 -4.70 -3.60 11.64
C ASN A 273 -5.79 -3.08 10.68
N TYR A 274 -5.43 -2.40 9.59
CA TYR A 274 -6.38 -1.84 8.62
C TYR A 274 -6.64 -2.77 7.43
N LEU A 275 -5.75 -3.72 7.15
CA LEU A 275 -5.85 -4.51 5.92
C LEU A 275 -6.96 -5.57 5.98
N GLY A 276 -7.45 -5.91 7.16
CA GLY A 276 -8.45 -6.95 7.39
C GLY A 276 -9.87 -6.58 6.96
N SER A 277 -10.16 -5.29 6.76
CA SER A 277 -11.47 -4.78 6.34
C SER A 277 -11.29 -3.54 5.45
N GLY A 278 -12.15 -3.35 4.45
CA GLY A 278 -12.15 -2.20 3.53
C GLY A 278 -11.04 -2.20 2.47
N SER A 279 -9.90 -2.84 2.73
CA SER A 279 -8.74 -2.78 1.84
C SER A 279 -8.99 -3.46 0.49
N GLY A 280 -8.18 -3.13 -0.52
CA GLY A 280 -8.20 -3.84 -1.81
C GLY A 280 -7.81 -5.32 -1.74
N ILE A 281 -7.45 -5.85 -0.56
CA ILE A 281 -7.21 -7.27 -0.28
C ILE A 281 -8.47 -7.92 0.30
N SER A 282 -9.03 -7.35 1.37
CA SER A 282 -10.19 -7.89 2.09
C SER A 282 -11.51 -7.60 1.38
N ASN A 283 -11.59 -6.51 0.62
CA ASN A 283 -12.77 -6.01 -0.07
C ASN A 283 -12.40 -5.56 -1.50
N PRO A 284 -11.85 -6.46 -2.34
CA PRO A 284 -11.37 -6.09 -3.67
C PRO A 284 -12.47 -5.55 -4.59
N ASP A 285 -13.74 -5.84 -4.31
CA ASP A 285 -14.90 -5.34 -5.06
C ASP A 285 -15.28 -3.89 -4.73
N GLN A 286 -14.67 -3.31 -3.68
CA GLN A 286 -14.82 -1.90 -3.34
C GLN A 286 -13.80 -1.03 -4.08
N SER A 287 -14.19 0.22 -4.33
CA SER A 287 -13.32 1.20 -4.98
C SER A 287 -12.18 1.60 -4.05
N LEU A 288 -10.95 1.65 -4.56
CA LEU A 288 -9.74 2.08 -3.83
C LEU A 288 -9.85 3.46 -3.14
N ASP A 289 -10.76 4.31 -3.58
CA ASP A 289 -10.97 5.62 -2.95
C ASP A 289 -12.23 5.69 -2.09
N ASN A 290 -12.89 4.56 -1.83
CA ASN A 290 -14.13 4.48 -1.07
C ASN A 290 -15.19 5.53 -1.48
N GLY A 291 -15.34 5.79 -2.79
CA GLY A 291 -16.27 6.80 -3.30
C GLY A 291 -15.70 8.21 -3.46
N GLY A 292 -14.39 8.39 -3.28
CA GLY A 292 -13.67 9.64 -3.55
C GLY A 292 -12.85 10.16 -2.38
N SER A 293 -12.97 9.56 -1.19
CA SER A 293 -12.26 10.00 0.00
C SER A 293 -10.93 9.29 0.20
N GLY A 294 -10.80 7.98 -0.06
CA GLY A 294 -9.70 7.17 0.48
C GLY A 294 -9.85 6.94 1.99
N SER A 295 -9.11 5.96 2.52
CA SER A 295 -9.12 5.58 3.93
C SER A 295 -7.80 4.90 4.33
N TYR A 296 -7.55 4.70 5.63
CA TYR A 296 -6.27 4.20 6.16
C TYR A 296 -5.83 2.88 5.51
N GLU A 297 -6.77 1.97 5.28
CA GLU A 297 -6.55 0.67 4.65
C GLU A 297 -6.07 0.75 3.19
N ASP A 298 -6.27 1.89 2.52
CA ASP A 298 -5.83 2.13 1.15
C ASP A 298 -4.34 2.51 1.06
N CYS A 299 -3.63 2.66 2.20
CA CYS A 299 -2.19 2.93 2.24
C CYS A 299 -1.37 1.94 1.39
N ILE A 300 -1.83 0.69 1.25
CA ILE A 300 -1.18 -0.34 0.40
C ILE A 300 -1.09 0.06 -1.08
N TRP A 301 -1.91 1.00 -1.56
CA TRP A 301 -1.69 1.63 -2.86
C TRP A 301 -0.36 2.37 -2.91
N GLN A 302 -0.06 3.16 -1.88
CA GLN A 302 1.20 3.90 -1.79
C GLN A 302 2.39 2.95 -1.60
N HIS A 303 2.23 1.86 -0.83
CA HIS A 303 3.24 0.78 -0.76
C HIS A 303 3.50 0.18 -2.15
N HIS A 304 2.44 -0.18 -2.90
CA HIS A 304 2.59 -0.72 -4.25
C HIS A 304 3.37 0.23 -5.19
N LEU A 305 3.07 1.53 -5.14
CA LEU A 305 3.80 2.53 -5.92
C LEU A 305 5.28 2.61 -5.50
N CYS A 306 5.55 2.64 -4.19
CA CYS A 306 6.90 2.84 -3.67
C CYS A 306 7.77 1.59 -3.80
N GLU A 307 7.20 0.39 -3.71
CA GLU A 307 7.92 -0.86 -3.99
C GLU A 307 8.18 -1.06 -5.49
N THR A 308 7.38 -0.41 -6.35
CA THR A 308 7.60 -0.46 -7.81
C THR A 308 8.64 0.55 -8.27
N TRP A 309 8.58 1.80 -7.79
CA TRP A 309 9.40 2.92 -8.29
C TRP A 309 10.25 3.63 -7.24
N GLY A 310 10.16 3.25 -5.98
CA GLY A 310 10.86 3.85 -4.85
C GLY A 310 10.00 4.84 -4.06
N VAL A 311 10.40 5.09 -2.81
CA VAL A 311 9.71 5.97 -1.84
C VAL A 311 9.51 7.42 -2.31
N GLY A 312 10.23 7.87 -3.35
CA GLY A 312 10.06 9.19 -3.96
C GLY A 312 8.68 9.43 -4.58
N MET A 313 7.89 8.37 -4.83
CA MET A 313 6.51 8.50 -5.33
C MET A 313 5.62 9.32 -4.38
N GLY A 314 5.84 9.23 -3.07
CA GLY A 314 5.10 10.03 -2.08
C GLY A 314 5.43 11.54 -2.18
N LEU A 315 6.71 11.87 -2.36
CA LEU A 315 7.12 13.26 -2.58
C LEU A 315 6.56 13.80 -3.89
N ALA A 316 6.62 13.02 -4.97
CA ALA A 316 6.08 13.41 -6.27
C ALA A 316 4.57 13.74 -6.19
N LEU A 317 3.82 13.02 -5.34
CA LEU A 317 2.43 13.36 -5.06
C LEU A 317 2.31 14.74 -4.43
N MET A 318 3.05 15.02 -3.36
CA MET A 318 3.03 16.31 -2.68
C MET A 318 3.44 17.47 -3.60
N GLU A 319 4.51 17.31 -4.39
CA GLU A 319 4.96 18.32 -5.36
C GLU A 319 3.89 18.58 -6.44
N ARG A 320 3.21 17.52 -6.91
CA ARG A 320 2.11 17.64 -7.87
C ARG A 320 0.92 18.38 -7.27
N ARG A 321 0.56 18.09 -6.02
CA ARG A 321 -0.52 18.78 -5.30
C ARG A 321 -0.20 20.25 -5.12
N GLU A 322 1.04 20.57 -4.76
CA GLU A 322 1.48 21.96 -4.59
C GLU A 322 1.38 22.75 -5.89
N ALA A 323 1.79 22.15 -7.02
CA ALA A 323 1.69 22.79 -8.32
C ALA A 323 0.24 22.85 -8.86
N PHE A 324 -0.63 21.89 -8.49
CA PHE A 324 -1.99 21.75 -9.00
C PHE A 324 -3.01 21.47 -7.86
N PRO A 325 -3.23 22.43 -6.95
CA PRO A 325 -3.92 22.20 -5.68
C PRO A 325 -5.42 21.91 -5.79
N SER A 326 -6.03 22.16 -6.95
CA SER A 326 -7.44 21.85 -7.24
C SER A 326 -7.62 20.62 -8.12
N GLU A 327 -6.54 19.94 -8.51
CA GLU A 327 -6.62 18.70 -9.29
C GLU A 327 -7.28 17.59 -8.45
N ALA A 328 -7.91 16.60 -9.08
CA ALA A 328 -8.34 15.39 -8.35
C ALA A 328 -7.12 14.50 -8.06
N THR A 329 -7.05 13.88 -6.88
CA THR A 329 -5.89 13.05 -6.47
C THR A 329 -5.57 11.94 -7.48
N THR A 330 -6.59 11.31 -8.07
CA THR A 330 -6.40 10.27 -9.11
C THR A 330 -5.90 10.81 -10.46
N LEU A 331 -6.08 12.10 -10.74
CA LEU A 331 -5.43 12.78 -11.86
C LEU A 331 -3.96 13.07 -11.55
N SER A 332 -3.65 13.46 -10.31
CA SER A 332 -2.27 13.65 -9.86
C SER A 332 -1.48 12.35 -9.96
N TYR A 333 -2.03 11.22 -9.49
CA TYR A 333 -1.39 9.92 -9.68
C TYR A 333 -1.19 9.56 -11.15
N GLN A 334 -2.16 9.78 -12.03
CA GLN A 334 -1.98 9.51 -13.46
C GLN A 334 -0.78 10.28 -14.04
N ALA A 335 -0.65 11.57 -13.75
CA ALA A 335 0.46 12.37 -14.25
C ALA A 335 1.81 11.83 -13.75
N ILE A 336 1.90 11.48 -12.47
CA ILE A 336 3.12 10.91 -11.87
C ILE A 336 3.46 9.56 -12.52
N LEU A 337 2.45 8.72 -12.78
CA LEU A 337 2.64 7.42 -13.42
C LEU A 337 3.10 7.57 -14.89
N GLU A 338 2.60 8.56 -15.62
CA GLU A 338 3.04 8.88 -16.98
C GLU A 338 4.53 9.26 -17.00
N ASP A 339 5.01 10.01 -16.00
CA ASP A 339 6.43 10.34 -15.85
C ASP A 339 7.30 9.09 -15.56
N GLN A 340 6.72 8.04 -14.97
CA GLN A 340 7.37 6.74 -14.78
C GLN A 340 7.23 5.80 -15.99
N GLY A 341 6.60 6.23 -17.09
CA GLY A 341 6.36 5.41 -18.28
C GLY A 341 5.27 4.35 -18.10
N SER A 342 4.33 4.58 -17.18
CA SER A 342 3.14 3.76 -16.94
C SER A 342 1.88 4.61 -17.08
N ASP A 343 0.72 4.04 -16.75
CA ASP A 343 -0.54 4.76 -16.60
C ASP A 343 -1.35 4.19 -15.41
N PHE A 344 -2.45 4.86 -15.05
CA PHE A 344 -3.30 4.41 -13.96
C PHE A 344 -3.93 3.04 -14.25
N PRO A 345 -4.53 2.75 -15.42
CA PRO A 345 -5.12 1.45 -15.68
C PRO A 345 -4.17 0.26 -15.53
N THR A 346 -2.96 0.35 -16.08
CA THR A 346 -1.92 -0.69 -15.98
C THR A 346 -1.44 -0.83 -14.55
N THR A 347 -1.15 0.28 -13.87
CA THR A 347 -0.67 0.28 -12.48
C THR A 347 -1.72 -0.26 -11.51
N PHE A 348 -2.99 0.13 -11.66
CA PHE A 348 -4.09 -0.38 -10.85
C PHE A 348 -4.34 -1.87 -11.09
N THR A 349 -4.20 -2.34 -12.34
CA THR A 349 -4.26 -3.77 -12.64
C THR A 349 -3.11 -4.53 -11.97
N ASN A 350 -1.90 -3.97 -11.93
CA ASN A 350 -0.76 -4.55 -11.20
C ASN A 350 -1.04 -4.60 -9.69
N TYR A 351 -1.54 -3.52 -9.11
CA TYR A 351 -1.97 -3.44 -7.72
C TYR A 351 -2.97 -4.55 -7.37
N ALA A 352 -4.01 -4.75 -8.19
CA ALA A 352 -4.98 -5.83 -8.00
C ALA A 352 -4.32 -7.23 -8.06
N THR A 353 -3.32 -7.44 -8.92
CA THR A 353 -2.57 -8.71 -8.96
C THR A 353 -1.68 -8.92 -7.73
N TRP A 354 -1.16 -7.85 -7.11
CA TRP A 354 -0.41 -7.96 -5.86
C TRP A 354 -1.33 -8.30 -4.70
N ASN A 355 -2.51 -7.65 -4.64
CA ASN A 355 -3.53 -7.94 -3.63
C ASN A 355 -4.05 -9.39 -3.72
N TYR A 356 -4.23 -9.95 -4.93
CA TYR A 356 -4.58 -11.37 -5.08
C TYR A 356 -3.46 -12.31 -4.53
N ARG A 357 -2.22 -11.84 -4.50
CA ARG A 357 -1.03 -12.60 -4.07
C ARG A 357 -0.60 -12.20 -2.66
N SER A 358 -1.54 -11.96 -1.76
CA SER A 358 -1.27 -11.69 -0.35
C SER A 358 -1.65 -12.88 0.55
N GLY A 359 -1.21 -12.84 1.81
CA GLY A 359 -1.46 -13.86 2.82
C GLY A 359 -0.99 -15.24 2.37
N ILE A 360 -1.89 -16.24 2.41
CA ILE A 360 -1.54 -17.61 2.00
C ILE A 360 -1.24 -17.75 0.50
N LEU A 361 -1.61 -16.74 -0.30
CA LEU A 361 -1.34 -16.69 -1.73
C LEU A 361 -0.06 -15.91 -2.06
N ALA A 362 0.66 -15.42 -1.04
CA ALA A 362 1.94 -14.75 -1.22
C ALA A 362 2.97 -15.63 -1.94
N ASP A 363 3.73 -14.97 -2.80
CA ASP A 363 4.81 -15.54 -3.57
C ASP A 363 6.15 -15.03 -3.07
N VAL A 364 7.14 -15.91 -3.11
CA VAL A 364 8.53 -15.56 -2.77
C VAL A 364 9.31 -15.39 -4.08
N GLY A 365 10.04 -14.29 -4.21
CA GLY A 365 10.99 -14.09 -5.32
C GLY A 365 10.38 -13.62 -6.64
N ILE A 366 9.14 -13.13 -6.64
CA ILE A 366 8.55 -12.34 -7.72
C ILE A 366 8.24 -10.95 -7.16
N GLN A 367 8.27 -9.92 -8.00
CA GLN A 367 7.84 -8.58 -7.62
C GLN A 367 6.40 -8.61 -7.06
N GLY A 368 6.23 -8.00 -5.89
CA GLY A 368 5.07 -8.08 -5.00
C GLY A 368 5.41 -7.33 -3.72
N TYR A 369 4.45 -7.18 -2.79
CA TYR A 369 4.74 -6.61 -1.48
C TYR A 369 5.82 -7.44 -0.77
N GLU A 370 6.88 -6.79 -0.28
CA GLU A 370 7.93 -7.48 0.50
C GLU A 370 7.33 -8.31 1.65
N GLU A 371 6.30 -7.73 2.28
CA GLU A 371 5.62 -8.32 3.42
C GLU A 371 4.31 -9.05 3.07
N ALA A 372 4.07 -9.36 1.79
CA ALA A 372 2.81 -9.93 1.31
C ALA A 372 2.32 -11.14 2.12
N ALA A 373 3.23 -11.94 2.68
CA ALA A 373 2.92 -13.11 3.49
C ALA A 373 2.32 -12.78 4.88
N GLY A 374 2.62 -11.58 5.41
CA GLY A 374 2.05 -11.06 6.66
C GLY A 374 0.65 -10.46 6.49
N TYR A 375 0.27 -10.11 5.27
CA TYR A 375 -1.02 -9.51 4.95
C TYR A 375 -2.17 -10.53 5.01
N PRO A 376 -3.44 -10.08 5.05
CA PRO A 376 -4.60 -10.95 4.95
C PRO A 376 -4.63 -11.77 3.66
N THR A 377 -5.30 -12.91 3.72
CA THR A 377 -5.65 -13.66 2.50
C THR A 377 -6.75 -12.92 1.76
N PRO A 378 -6.64 -12.72 0.44
CA PRO A 378 -7.61 -11.92 -0.29
C PRO A 378 -8.98 -12.59 -0.34
N THR A 379 -10.02 -11.77 -0.28
CA THR A 379 -11.41 -12.24 -0.41
C THR A 379 -11.71 -12.60 -1.87
N MET A 380 -12.24 -13.79 -2.08
CA MET A 380 -12.63 -14.25 -3.41
C MET A 380 -14.06 -13.82 -3.72
N TRP A 381 -14.27 -13.20 -4.88
CA TRP A 381 -15.60 -12.97 -5.44
C TRP A 381 -16.31 -14.30 -5.72
N SER A 382 -15.58 -15.28 -6.25
CA SER A 382 -16.10 -16.62 -6.49
C SER A 382 -15.01 -17.68 -6.48
N THR A 383 -15.37 -18.91 -6.12
CA THR A 383 -14.53 -20.11 -6.27
C THR A 383 -15.19 -21.05 -7.26
N VAL A 384 -14.46 -21.39 -8.33
CA VAL A 384 -14.93 -22.24 -9.42
C VAL A 384 -14.36 -23.64 -9.27
N GLU A 385 -15.25 -24.62 -9.10
CA GLU A 385 -14.87 -26.03 -8.88
C GLU A 385 -15.40 -26.98 -9.96
N ALA A 386 -16.29 -26.51 -10.84
CA ALA A 386 -16.82 -27.26 -11.98
C ALA A 386 -16.75 -26.42 -13.26
N TYR A 387 -16.56 -27.07 -14.40
CA TYR A 387 -16.42 -26.41 -15.70
C TYR A 387 -17.39 -27.05 -16.73
N PRO A 388 -18.01 -26.26 -17.61
CA PRO A 388 -17.93 -24.80 -17.67
C PRO A 388 -18.65 -24.13 -16.50
N ASP A 389 -18.13 -22.98 -16.07
CA ASP A 389 -18.80 -22.07 -15.13
C ASP A 389 -19.14 -20.76 -15.86
N THR A 390 -20.29 -20.19 -15.55
CA THR A 390 -20.73 -18.91 -16.12
C THR A 390 -21.17 -17.99 -14.99
N GLY A 391 -20.45 -16.89 -14.82
CA GLY A 391 -20.75 -15.84 -13.87
C GLY A 391 -21.02 -14.52 -14.56
N SER A 392 -21.66 -13.61 -13.83
CA SER A 392 -21.78 -12.20 -14.20
C SER A 392 -21.59 -11.35 -12.95
N GLY A 393 -21.28 -10.07 -13.16
CA GLY A 393 -21.05 -9.13 -12.08
C GLY A 393 -20.97 -7.70 -12.59
N SER A 394 -20.79 -6.76 -11.67
CA SER A 394 -20.49 -5.36 -11.97
C SER A 394 -19.40 -4.90 -11.03
N VAL A 395 -18.25 -4.51 -11.58
CA VAL A 395 -17.07 -4.13 -10.79
C VAL A 395 -17.07 -2.62 -10.64
N ALA A 396 -17.01 -2.12 -9.41
CA ALA A 396 -16.84 -0.69 -9.14
C ALA A 396 -15.59 -0.15 -9.87
N ARG A 397 -15.56 1.16 -10.13
CA ARG A 397 -14.33 1.82 -10.62
C ARG A 397 -13.22 1.63 -9.60
N MET A 398 -11.98 1.48 -10.04
CA MET A 398 -10.83 1.18 -9.18
C MET A 398 -11.08 0.01 -8.23
N ALA A 399 -11.67 -1.07 -8.75
CA ALA A 399 -11.95 -2.30 -8.01
C ALA A 399 -11.71 -3.54 -8.88
N ALA A 400 -11.78 -4.72 -8.27
CA ALA A 400 -11.57 -6.01 -8.92
C ALA A 400 -12.44 -7.13 -8.33
N HIS A 401 -12.88 -8.06 -9.17
CA HIS A 401 -13.45 -9.32 -8.73
C HIS A 401 -12.44 -10.45 -8.89
N PHE A 402 -12.16 -11.14 -7.79
CA PHE A 402 -11.18 -12.23 -7.74
C PHE A 402 -11.86 -13.60 -7.84
N TYR A 403 -11.57 -14.36 -8.88
CA TYR A 403 -12.03 -15.73 -9.06
C TYR A 403 -10.92 -16.72 -8.75
N GLN A 404 -11.18 -17.70 -7.90
CA GLN A 404 -10.27 -18.83 -7.67
C GLN A 404 -10.75 -20.07 -8.44
N CYS A 405 -9.98 -20.49 -9.44
CA CYS A 405 -10.28 -21.68 -10.22
C CYS A 405 -9.54 -22.89 -9.65
N LYS A 406 -10.30 -23.92 -9.24
CA LYS A 406 -9.79 -25.19 -8.70
C LYS A 406 -10.06 -26.35 -9.67
N GLY A 407 -9.52 -27.53 -9.37
CA GLY A 407 -9.80 -28.73 -10.18
C GLY A 407 -9.07 -28.78 -11.53
N MET A 408 -8.02 -27.98 -11.74
CA MET A 408 -7.32 -27.88 -13.04
C MET A 408 -6.83 -29.22 -13.61
N ALA A 409 -6.56 -30.20 -12.75
CA ALA A 409 -6.13 -31.54 -13.19
C ALA A 409 -7.18 -32.31 -14.01
N THR A 410 -8.45 -31.87 -14.02
CA THR A 410 -9.54 -32.55 -14.73
C THR A 410 -9.88 -31.93 -16.08
N ILE A 411 -9.13 -30.90 -16.51
CA ILE A 411 -9.35 -30.18 -17.78
C ILE A 411 -8.02 -30.10 -18.55
N ASP A 412 -8.06 -30.04 -19.88
CA ASP A 412 -6.83 -29.93 -20.69
C ASP A 412 -6.24 -28.52 -20.55
N ASN A 413 -7.03 -27.49 -20.84
CA ASN A 413 -6.70 -26.08 -20.63
C ASN A 413 -7.92 -25.30 -20.11
N LEU A 414 -7.67 -24.16 -19.47
CA LEU A 414 -8.73 -23.19 -19.14
C LEU A 414 -8.91 -22.21 -20.30
N ARG A 415 -10.13 -22.14 -20.85
CA ARG A 415 -10.55 -21.09 -21.77
C ARG A 415 -11.41 -20.07 -21.04
N ILE A 416 -11.05 -18.80 -21.18
CA ILE A 416 -11.68 -17.64 -20.56
C ILE A 416 -12.41 -16.88 -21.67
N ARG A 417 -13.74 -16.85 -21.61
CA ARG A 417 -14.56 -15.98 -22.46
C ARG A 417 -15.13 -14.86 -21.61
N PHE A 418 -14.80 -13.63 -21.94
CA PHE A 418 -15.20 -12.44 -21.21
C PHE A 418 -16.01 -11.53 -22.12
N VAL A 419 -17.13 -11.03 -21.62
CA VAL A 419 -17.95 -10.01 -22.27
C VAL A 419 -18.13 -8.88 -21.28
N GLY A 420 -17.38 -7.80 -21.47
CA GLY A 420 -17.44 -6.60 -20.66
C GLY A 420 -18.44 -5.56 -21.18
N GLN A 421 -18.37 -4.37 -20.59
CA GLN A 421 -19.11 -3.19 -20.99
C GLN A 421 -18.23 -2.33 -21.89
N ALA A 422 -18.64 -2.13 -23.14
CA ALA A 422 -17.91 -1.32 -24.11
C ALA A 422 -17.65 0.12 -23.59
N GLY A 423 -16.47 0.67 -23.90
CA GLY A 423 -16.08 2.03 -23.50
C GLY A 423 -15.68 2.18 -22.03
N THR A 424 -15.44 1.07 -21.32
CA THR A 424 -14.91 1.08 -19.94
C THR A 424 -13.47 0.57 -19.92
N GLU A 425 -12.73 0.87 -18.84
CA GLU A 425 -11.35 0.40 -18.66
C GLU A 425 -11.31 -0.96 -17.95
N GLN A 426 -12.06 -1.93 -18.47
CA GLN A 426 -12.01 -3.30 -17.96
C GLN A 426 -10.73 -4.00 -18.43
N ARG A 427 -10.17 -4.83 -17.55
CA ARG A 427 -9.02 -5.71 -17.80
C ARG A 427 -9.31 -7.08 -17.23
N VAL A 428 -8.78 -8.11 -17.86
CA VAL A 428 -8.89 -9.49 -17.35
C VAL A 428 -7.50 -10.10 -17.29
N VAL A 429 -7.16 -10.65 -16.14
CA VAL A 429 -5.84 -11.22 -15.87
C VAL A 429 -5.97 -12.64 -15.34
N ALA A 430 -5.22 -13.58 -15.90
CA ALA A 430 -5.05 -14.92 -15.35
C ALA A 430 -3.71 -15.00 -14.61
N LEU A 431 -3.76 -15.45 -13.35
CA LEU A 431 -2.60 -15.71 -12.50
C LEU A 431 -2.45 -17.21 -12.33
N LEU A 432 -1.37 -17.78 -12.83
CA LEU A 432 -1.16 -19.22 -12.95
C LEU A 432 -0.10 -19.71 -11.97
N ARG A 433 -0.41 -20.69 -11.13
CA ARG A 433 0.57 -21.32 -10.23
C ARG A 433 0.83 -22.76 -10.65
N ARG A 434 2.09 -23.10 -10.94
CA ARG A 434 2.49 -24.45 -11.38
C ARG A 434 2.58 -25.45 -10.21
N LYS A 435 2.29 -26.73 -10.47
CA LYS A 435 2.53 -27.85 -9.55
C LYS A 435 4.02 -28.10 -9.32
N GLY A 436 4.37 -28.61 -8.13
CA GLY A 436 5.74 -29.07 -7.82
C GLY A 436 6.77 -27.97 -7.59
N THR A 437 6.45 -26.71 -7.85
CA THR A 437 7.29 -25.56 -7.51
C THR A 437 7.14 -25.23 -6.02
N LEU A 438 8.14 -25.61 -5.21
CA LEU A 438 8.35 -25.02 -3.89
C LEU A 438 8.76 -23.56 -4.11
N GLY A 439 7.86 -22.62 -3.84
CA GLY A 439 8.11 -21.18 -4.00
C GLY A 439 8.02 -20.64 -5.44
N GLY A 440 7.49 -21.40 -6.41
CA GLY A 440 7.26 -20.85 -7.75
C GLY A 440 6.04 -19.95 -7.74
N GLY A 441 6.27 -18.65 -7.97
CA GLY A 441 5.21 -17.68 -7.94
C GLY A 441 4.26 -17.75 -9.14
N PHE A 442 3.21 -16.95 -9.09
CA PHE A 442 2.21 -16.83 -10.12
C PHE A 442 2.81 -16.25 -11.40
N PHE A 443 2.55 -16.94 -12.53
CA PHE A 443 2.77 -16.41 -13.86
C PHE A 443 1.53 -15.63 -14.29
N ARG A 444 1.74 -14.41 -14.79
CA ARG A 444 0.65 -13.57 -15.29
C ARG A 444 0.44 -13.76 -16.78
N GLU A 445 -0.81 -13.91 -17.18
CA GLU A 445 -1.28 -13.83 -18.55
C GLU A 445 -2.42 -12.82 -18.64
N ASP A 446 -2.24 -11.76 -19.43
CA ASP A 446 -3.31 -10.80 -19.71
C ASP A 446 -4.22 -11.36 -20.82
N VAL A 447 -5.53 -11.31 -20.58
CA VAL A 447 -6.54 -11.71 -21.56
C VAL A 447 -6.78 -10.52 -22.50
N PRO A 448 -6.42 -10.62 -23.80
CA PRO A 448 -6.63 -9.52 -24.73
C PRO A 448 -8.13 -9.26 -24.93
N LEU A 449 -8.53 -8.00 -24.80
CA LEU A 449 -9.90 -7.55 -25.05
C LEU A 449 -9.95 -6.73 -26.34
N ASP A 450 -11.01 -6.91 -27.12
CA ASP A 450 -11.29 -6.10 -28.30
C ASP A 450 -11.88 -4.73 -27.93
N SER A 451 -12.19 -3.91 -28.95
CA SER A 451 -12.77 -2.58 -28.74
C SER A 451 -14.18 -2.58 -28.09
N LEU A 452 -14.83 -3.74 -28.00
CA LEU A 452 -16.10 -3.93 -27.32
C LEU A 452 -15.92 -4.48 -25.90
N ASN A 453 -14.68 -4.54 -25.40
CA ASN A 453 -14.31 -5.18 -24.14
C ASN A 453 -14.70 -6.67 -24.10
N THR A 454 -14.59 -7.36 -25.23
CA THR A 454 -14.82 -8.81 -25.32
C THR A 454 -13.50 -9.53 -25.54
N GLY A 455 -13.30 -10.64 -24.85
CA GLY A 455 -12.10 -11.48 -24.94
C GLY A 455 -12.43 -12.95 -25.01
N ASP A 456 -11.63 -13.70 -25.76
CA ASP A 456 -11.68 -15.16 -25.81
C ASP A 456 -10.25 -15.68 -25.83
N TYR A 457 -9.82 -16.26 -24.71
CA TYR A 457 -8.42 -16.58 -24.46
C TYR A 457 -8.27 -17.96 -23.82
N THR A 458 -7.36 -18.77 -24.34
CA THR A 458 -7.00 -20.05 -23.71
C THR A 458 -5.68 -19.87 -22.97
N VAL A 459 -5.70 -20.11 -21.67
CA VAL A 459 -4.52 -20.11 -20.80
C VAL A 459 -3.45 -21.03 -21.39
N THR A 460 -2.19 -20.56 -21.42
CA THR A 460 -1.14 -21.29 -22.15
C THR A 460 -0.65 -22.53 -21.42
N MET A 461 -0.84 -22.60 -20.10
CA MET A 461 -0.39 -23.71 -19.27
C MET A 461 -1.46 -24.82 -19.21
N PRO A 462 -1.10 -26.09 -19.48
CA PRO A 462 -1.99 -27.23 -19.31
C PRO A 462 -2.51 -27.38 -17.88
N GLY A 463 -3.78 -27.73 -17.74
CA GLY A 463 -4.44 -27.97 -16.46
C GLY A 463 -3.73 -29.04 -15.61
N ALA A 464 -3.13 -30.03 -16.28
CA ALA A 464 -2.29 -31.05 -15.64
C ALA A 464 -1.07 -30.47 -14.90
N ASP A 465 -0.52 -29.34 -15.35
CA ASP A 465 0.65 -28.68 -14.76
C ASP A 465 0.28 -27.60 -13.74
N LEU A 466 -0.99 -27.23 -13.65
CA LEU A 466 -1.48 -26.14 -12.81
C LEU A 466 -1.92 -26.61 -11.43
N LYS A 467 -1.38 -25.96 -10.39
CA LYS A 467 -1.82 -26.10 -9.00
C LYS A 467 -3.06 -25.25 -8.73
N GLN A 468 -3.06 -24.02 -9.24
CA GLN A 468 -4.11 -23.02 -9.00
C GLN A 468 -4.12 -22.02 -10.15
N ILE A 469 -5.31 -21.50 -10.48
CA ILE A 469 -5.47 -20.30 -11.31
C ILE A 469 -6.30 -19.27 -10.53
N GLY A 470 -5.84 -18.02 -10.51
CA GLY A 470 -6.66 -16.85 -10.23
C GLY A 470 -7.11 -16.20 -11.54
N VAL A 471 -8.37 -15.80 -11.65
CA VAL A 471 -8.84 -14.93 -12.74
C VAL A 471 -9.36 -13.64 -12.12
N LEU A 472 -8.79 -12.52 -12.52
CA LEU A 472 -9.14 -11.20 -12.01
C LEU A 472 -9.91 -10.47 -13.09
N VAL A 473 -11.09 -9.95 -12.75
CA VAL A 473 -11.82 -8.98 -13.57
C VAL A 473 -11.65 -7.62 -12.91
N VAL A 474 -10.91 -6.72 -13.55
CA VAL A 474 -10.54 -5.42 -12.99
C VAL A 474 -11.29 -4.33 -13.75
N ASN A 475 -11.82 -3.34 -13.04
CA ASN A 475 -12.26 -2.09 -13.64
C ASN A 475 -11.30 -0.99 -13.19
N ALA A 476 -10.36 -0.65 -14.07
CA ALA A 476 -9.27 0.27 -13.76
C ALA A 476 -9.60 1.73 -14.12
N ALA A 477 -10.88 2.03 -14.36
CA ALA A 477 -11.34 3.39 -14.60
C ALA A 477 -11.17 4.24 -13.32
N ARG A 478 -10.69 5.47 -13.47
CA ARG A 478 -10.57 6.45 -12.36
C ARG A 478 -11.90 7.11 -12.01
N THR A 479 -12.85 7.10 -12.96
CA THR A 479 -14.15 7.78 -12.85
C THR A 479 -15.22 6.93 -13.50
N GLY A 480 -16.48 7.21 -13.17
CA GLY A 480 -17.63 6.58 -13.80
C GLY A 480 -18.30 5.53 -12.91
N ASN A 481 -19.30 4.87 -13.49
CA ASN A 481 -20.13 3.89 -12.79
C ASN A 481 -19.46 2.50 -12.78
N PRO A 482 -19.93 1.59 -11.90
CA PRO A 482 -19.57 0.18 -11.99
C PRO A 482 -19.76 -0.39 -13.39
N ALA A 483 -18.83 -1.23 -13.84
CA ALA A 483 -18.80 -1.80 -15.18
C ALA A 483 -19.25 -3.27 -15.15
N SER A 484 -20.35 -3.55 -15.86
CA SER A 484 -20.92 -4.90 -15.91
C SER A 484 -20.09 -5.86 -16.78
N TYR A 485 -20.16 -7.16 -16.49
CA TYR A 485 -19.55 -8.20 -17.31
C TYR A 485 -20.25 -9.55 -17.20
N THR A 486 -19.98 -10.42 -18.17
CA THR A 486 -20.17 -11.87 -18.12
C THR A 486 -18.82 -12.57 -18.29
N LEU A 487 -18.57 -13.60 -17.49
CA LEU A 487 -17.36 -14.40 -17.52
C LEU A 487 -17.75 -15.88 -17.67
N VAL A 488 -17.20 -16.55 -18.68
CA VAL A 488 -17.32 -18.00 -18.86
C VAL A 488 -15.94 -18.62 -18.74
N LEU A 489 -15.83 -19.62 -17.85
CA LEU A 489 -14.61 -20.36 -17.59
C LEU A 489 -14.83 -21.81 -18.03
N GLU A 490 -14.15 -22.25 -19.08
CA GLU A 490 -14.36 -23.55 -19.71
C GLU A 490 -13.14 -24.44 -19.56
N GLY A 491 -13.37 -25.70 -19.20
CA GLY A 491 -12.39 -26.77 -19.32
C GLY A 491 -12.34 -27.26 -20.76
N ALA A 492 -11.66 -26.51 -21.63
CA ALA A 492 -11.62 -26.83 -23.05
C ALA A 492 -10.87 -28.16 -23.27
N SER A 493 -11.50 -29.10 -23.98
CA SER A 493 -10.77 -30.18 -24.65
C SER A 493 -10.29 -29.66 -26.00
N ILE A 494 -9.00 -29.78 -26.30
CA ILE A 494 -8.45 -29.25 -27.55
C ILE A 494 -9.00 -30.07 -28.73
N SER A 495 -9.99 -29.54 -29.46
CA SER A 495 -10.24 -29.98 -30.84
C SER A 495 -9.22 -29.27 -31.73
N THR A 496 -8.32 -30.05 -32.32
CA THR A 496 -7.32 -29.60 -33.29
C THR A 496 -8.00 -29.02 -34.54
N GLU A 497 -8.24 -27.72 -34.57
CA GLU A 497 -8.25 -26.95 -35.81
C GLU A 497 -7.04 -26.03 -35.79
N VAL A 498 -6.04 -26.44 -36.57
CA VAL A 498 -4.82 -25.67 -36.81
C VAL A 498 -5.13 -24.62 -37.86
N GLU A 499 -5.38 -23.39 -37.42
CA GLU A 499 -5.04 -22.21 -38.22
C GLU A 499 -3.77 -21.58 -37.64
N GLY A 500 -2.66 -21.86 -38.32
CA GLY A 500 -1.41 -21.11 -38.29
C GLY A 500 -0.94 -20.55 -36.94
N SER A 501 -0.57 -21.41 -35.99
CA SER A 501 0.26 -20.98 -34.87
C SER A 501 1.65 -20.61 -35.40
N ILE A 502 1.91 -19.32 -35.56
CA ILE A 502 3.28 -18.81 -35.53
C ILE A 502 3.78 -19.11 -34.10
N PRO A 503 4.92 -19.79 -33.90
CA PRO A 503 5.47 -19.96 -32.57
C PRO A 503 5.67 -18.57 -31.94
N SER A 504 4.89 -18.25 -30.91
CA SER A 504 5.14 -17.06 -30.09
C SER A 504 6.47 -17.27 -29.38
N ALA A 505 7.53 -16.65 -29.89
CA ALA A 505 8.83 -16.67 -29.24
C ALA A 505 8.69 -15.94 -27.90
N ALA A 506 9.02 -16.58 -26.77
CA ALA A 506 8.94 -15.89 -25.47
C ALA A 506 9.78 -14.59 -25.49
N PHE A 507 9.35 -13.58 -24.72
CA PHE A 507 10.25 -12.48 -24.39
C PHE A 507 11.37 -13.08 -23.53
N GLU A 508 12.60 -13.07 -24.04
CA GLU A 508 13.75 -13.68 -23.38
C GLU A 508 14.98 -12.83 -23.69
N LEU A 509 15.65 -12.30 -22.68
CA LEU A 509 17.02 -11.81 -22.80
C LEU A 509 17.96 -12.96 -22.46
N ARG A 510 18.88 -13.34 -23.34
CA ARG A 510 19.85 -14.42 -23.07
C ARG A 510 21.11 -13.88 -22.42
N GLN A 511 21.83 -14.79 -21.77
CA GLN A 511 23.19 -14.51 -21.31
C GLN A 511 24.07 -14.15 -22.53
N ASN A 512 24.81 -13.04 -22.44
CA ASN A 512 25.73 -12.62 -23.48
C ASN A 512 26.79 -13.70 -23.72
N ALA A 513 27.22 -13.87 -24.97
CA ALA A 513 28.23 -14.85 -25.35
C ALA A 513 29.30 -14.21 -26.24
N PRO A 514 30.60 -14.33 -25.87
CA PRO A 514 31.13 -14.96 -24.65
C PRO A 514 30.85 -14.16 -23.37
N ASN A 515 30.90 -14.80 -22.20
CA ASN A 515 30.94 -14.13 -20.88
C ASN A 515 31.82 -14.95 -19.92
N PRO A 516 32.99 -14.45 -19.45
CA PRO A 516 33.53 -13.11 -19.68
C PRO A 516 33.94 -12.88 -21.14
N PHE A 517 34.00 -11.62 -21.58
CA PHE A 517 34.35 -11.24 -22.95
C PHE A 517 35.50 -10.25 -23.05
N ASN A 518 36.20 -10.23 -24.19
CA ASN A 518 37.31 -9.31 -24.50
C ASN A 518 37.44 -9.05 -26.02
N PRO A 519 37.29 -7.81 -26.51
CA PRO A 519 36.46 -6.74 -25.96
C PRO A 519 35.01 -6.85 -26.42
N GLN A 520 34.66 -7.87 -27.22
CA GLN A 520 33.38 -7.97 -27.92
C GLN A 520 32.51 -9.13 -27.40
N THR A 521 31.21 -8.88 -27.26
CA THR A 521 30.20 -9.90 -26.92
C THR A 521 28.92 -9.71 -27.72
N THR A 522 28.22 -10.81 -27.98
CA THR A 522 26.86 -10.77 -28.56
C THR A 522 25.82 -10.90 -27.45
N VAL A 523 24.84 -10.00 -27.46
CA VAL A 523 23.63 -10.05 -26.64
C VAL A 523 22.50 -10.56 -27.52
N SER A 524 22.02 -11.78 -27.25
CA SER A 524 20.89 -12.38 -27.96
C SER A 524 19.61 -12.24 -27.13
N PHE A 525 18.49 -11.99 -27.80
CA PHE A 525 17.19 -11.92 -27.16
C PHE A 525 16.07 -12.33 -28.13
N SER A 526 14.87 -12.59 -27.64
CA SER A 526 13.69 -12.77 -28.46
C SER A 526 12.52 -11.91 -27.98
N ILE A 527 11.69 -11.48 -28.93
CA ILE A 527 10.44 -10.76 -28.66
C ILE A 527 9.27 -11.52 -29.30
N PRO A 528 8.10 -11.63 -28.63
CA PRO A 528 6.98 -12.46 -29.08
C PRO A 528 6.15 -11.85 -30.21
N ARG A 529 6.21 -10.54 -30.35
CA ARG A 529 5.48 -9.76 -31.37
C ARG A 529 6.31 -8.56 -31.77
N GLU A 530 5.88 -7.91 -32.86
CA GLU A 530 6.52 -6.68 -33.31
C GLU A 530 6.43 -5.60 -32.24
N ALA A 531 7.58 -5.04 -31.83
CA ALA A 531 7.64 -4.04 -30.76
C ALA A 531 8.83 -3.09 -30.96
N ALA A 532 8.72 -1.87 -30.41
CA ALA A 532 9.86 -0.98 -30.24
C ALA A 532 10.74 -1.51 -29.11
N ALA A 533 12.00 -1.84 -29.42
CA ALA A 533 12.94 -2.41 -28.47
C ALA A 533 14.13 -1.47 -28.19
N SER A 534 14.47 -1.33 -26.92
CA SER A 534 15.64 -0.61 -26.44
C SER A 534 16.54 -1.56 -25.65
N LEU A 535 17.85 -1.48 -25.90
CA LEU A 535 18.85 -2.30 -25.22
C LEU A 535 19.98 -1.40 -24.78
N VAL A 536 20.17 -1.26 -23.47
CA VAL A 536 21.13 -0.32 -22.89
C VAL A 536 22.04 -1.05 -21.90
N VAL A 537 23.33 -0.74 -21.95
CA VAL A 537 24.36 -1.23 -21.01
C VAL A 537 24.56 -0.21 -19.90
N TYR A 538 24.63 -0.67 -18.66
CA TYR A 538 24.78 0.11 -17.43
C TYR A 538 26.00 -0.36 -16.64
N ASN A 539 26.61 0.56 -15.89
CA ASN A 539 27.62 0.24 -14.89
C ASN A 539 26.96 -0.17 -13.54
N PRO A 540 27.74 -0.63 -12.54
CA PRO A 540 27.18 -1.04 -11.24
C PRO A 540 26.50 0.08 -10.44
N ALA A 541 26.73 1.34 -10.79
CA ALA A 541 26.06 2.50 -10.19
C ALA A 541 24.77 2.89 -10.94
N GLY A 542 24.28 2.04 -11.86
CA GLY A 542 23.04 2.29 -12.62
C GLY A 542 23.17 3.34 -13.72
N ARG A 543 24.37 3.86 -14.01
CA ARG A 543 24.57 4.85 -15.08
C ARG A 543 24.69 4.15 -16.44
N ALA A 544 23.98 4.68 -17.44
CA ALA A 544 24.08 4.21 -18.82
C ALA A 544 25.50 4.42 -19.37
N VAL A 545 26.04 3.37 -19.99
CA VAL A 545 27.40 3.30 -20.57
C VAL A 545 27.31 3.31 -22.10
N ARG A 546 26.38 2.52 -22.65
CA ARG A 546 26.20 2.36 -24.09
C ARG A 546 24.74 2.08 -24.42
N CYS A 547 24.19 2.81 -25.39
CA CYS A 547 22.92 2.44 -26.02
C CYS A 547 23.18 1.55 -27.24
N LEU A 548 22.66 0.32 -27.21
CA LEU A 548 22.82 -0.68 -28.29
C LEU A 548 21.61 -0.71 -29.23
N LEU A 549 20.41 -0.43 -28.72
CA LEU A 549 19.18 -0.20 -29.48
C LEU A 549 18.41 0.94 -28.82
N SER A 550 17.85 1.84 -29.64
CA SER A 550 17.13 3.04 -29.16
C SER A 550 15.69 3.09 -29.70
N GLY A 551 14.86 2.15 -29.25
CA GLY A 551 13.44 2.09 -29.63
C GLY A 551 13.19 1.61 -31.07
N GLU A 552 14.08 0.78 -31.59
CA GLU A 552 13.96 0.24 -32.95
C GLU A 552 12.78 -0.72 -33.04
N LYS A 553 11.95 -0.59 -34.09
CA LYS A 553 10.86 -1.55 -34.35
C LYS A 553 11.43 -2.87 -34.85
N LEU A 554 11.33 -3.91 -34.05
CA LEU A 554 11.81 -5.25 -34.36
C LEU A 554 10.61 -6.19 -34.55
N GLY A 555 10.66 -7.07 -35.54
CA GLY A 555 9.65 -8.11 -35.75
C GLY A 555 9.71 -9.23 -34.71
N ALA A 556 8.66 -10.05 -34.61
CA ALA A 556 8.64 -11.21 -33.72
C ALA A 556 9.80 -12.17 -34.02
N GLY A 557 10.40 -12.74 -32.98
CA GLY A 557 11.47 -13.74 -33.09
C GLY A 557 12.76 -13.35 -32.39
N ALA A 558 13.84 -14.06 -32.74
CA ALA A 558 15.16 -13.89 -32.14
C ALA A 558 15.98 -12.80 -32.83
N HIS A 559 16.66 -12.00 -32.02
CA HIS A 559 17.52 -10.88 -32.40
C HIS A 559 18.87 -11.01 -31.70
N ALA A 560 19.90 -10.38 -32.26
CA ALA A 560 21.22 -10.33 -31.65
C ALA A 560 21.89 -8.99 -31.93
N VAL A 561 22.46 -8.38 -30.90
CA VAL A 561 23.20 -7.10 -30.99
C VAL A 561 24.57 -7.27 -30.36
N VAL A 562 25.57 -6.62 -30.93
CA VAL A 562 26.96 -6.76 -30.50
C VAL A 562 27.39 -5.53 -29.71
N TRP A 563 28.02 -5.75 -28.56
CA TRP A 563 28.75 -4.70 -27.83
C TRP A 563 30.24 -4.95 -27.96
N ASP A 564 30.99 -3.89 -28.29
CA ASP A 564 32.44 -3.87 -28.55
C ASP A 564 33.28 -3.38 -27.34
N GLY A 565 32.62 -3.17 -26.18
CA GLY A 565 33.26 -2.68 -24.97
C GLY A 565 33.57 -1.17 -25.00
N LEU A 566 32.96 -0.41 -25.91
CA LEU A 566 33.03 1.05 -25.96
C LEU A 566 31.80 1.70 -25.30
N ASP A 567 31.96 2.91 -24.76
CA ASP A 567 30.87 3.77 -24.32
C ASP A 567 30.26 4.57 -25.49
N ASP A 568 29.21 5.36 -25.24
CA ASP A 568 28.58 6.20 -26.28
C ASP A 568 29.50 7.29 -26.86
N ARG A 569 30.65 7.58 -26.22
CA ARG A 569 31.67 8.54 -26.69
C ARG A 569 32.79 7.86 -27.48
N GLY A 570 32.68 6.54 -27.73
CA GLY A 570 33.70 5.75 -28.40
C GLY A 570 34.94 5.49 -27.53
N LYS A 571 34.86 5.75 -26.23
CA LYS A 571 35.94 5.46 -25.28
C LYS A 571 35.77 4.04 -24.74
N GLU A 572 36.91 3.42 -24.53
CA GLU A 572 37.06 2.13 -23.87
C GLU A 572 36.42 2.10 -22.47
N ALA A 573 35.47 1.18 -22.27
CA ALA A 573 34.90 0.87 -20.95
C ALA A 573 35.92 0.07 -20.12
N PRO A 574 36.10 0.37 -18.80
CA PRO A 574 37.05 -0.35 -17.95
C PRO A 574 36.69 -1.83 -17.73
N SER A 575 37.67 -2.68 -17.43
CA SER A 575 37.40 -4.07 -17.00
C SER A 575 36.51 -4.06 -15.75
N GLY A 576 35.46 -4.87 -15.75
CA GLY A 576 34.49 -4.85 -14.65
C GLY A 576 33.14 -5.49 -14.98
N ILE A 577 32.24 -5.44 -13.99
CA ILE A 577 30.87 -5.93 -14.11
C ILE A 577 30.02 -4.86 -14.78
N TYR A 578 29.20 -5.28 -15.73
CA TYR A 578 28.20 -4.46 -16.40
C TYR A 578 26.84 -5.16 -16.36
N PHE A 579 25.78 -4.37 -16.49
CA PHE A 579 24.42 -4.85 -16.64
C PHE A 579 23.89 -4.42 -18.00
N TYR A 580 23.07 -5.23 -18.64
CA TYR A 580 22.37 -4.84 -19.86
C TYR A 580 20.89 -5.11 -19.70
N ARG A 581 20.08 -4.12 -20.08
CA ARG A 581 18.64 -4.16 -19.94
C ARG A 581 17.99 -4.06 -21.30
N LEU A 582 17.19 -5.07 -21.64
CA LEU A 582 16.29 -5.05 -22.77
C LEU A 582 14.94 -4.53 -22.29
N VAL A 583 14.37 -3.58 -23.02
CA VAL A 583 13.00 -3.08 -22.84
C VAL A 583 12.29 -3.23 -24.18
N ALA A 584 11.14 -3.91 -24.21
CA ALA A 584 10.24 -3.86 -25.36
C ALA A 584 8.79 -3.89 -24.87
N GLU A 585 7.99 -2.92 -25.32
CA GLU A 585 6.66 -2.64 -24.74
C GLU A 585 6.79 -2.38 -23.23
N GLU A 586 6.00 -3.07 -22.40
CA GLU A 586 6.01 -2.97 -20.92
C GLU A 586 6.88 -4.03 -20.25
N ARG A 587 7.68 -4.79 -21.01
CA ARG A 587 8.58 -5.82 -20.46
C ARG A 587 10.00 -5.31 -20.38
N SER A 588 10.66 -5.58 -19.26
CA SER A 588 12.09 -5.38 -19.12
C SER A 588 12.79 -6.59 -18.52
N GLU A 589 13.93 -6.96 -19.08
CA GLU A 589 14.82 -7.96 -18.51
C GLU A 589 16.22 -7.40 -18.41
N THR A 590 16.90 -7.65 -17.28
CA THR A 590 18.27 -7.23 -17.04
C THR A 590 19.16 -8.44 -16.79
N ARG A 591 20.35 -8.46 -17.39
CA ARG A 591 21.37 -9.47 -17.13
C ARG A 591 22.73 -8.85 -16.89
N LYS A 592 23.58 -9.62 -16.21
CA LYS A 592 24.95 -9.26 -15.85
C LYS A 592 25.94 -9.79 -16.89
N MET A 593 26.98 -9.03 -17.19
CA MET A 593 28.15 -9.47 -17.97
C MET A 593 29.48 -9.01 -17.34
N LEU A 594 30.58 -9.70 -17.68
CA LEU A 594 31.93 -9.38 -17.21
C LEU A 594 32.84 -9.05 -18.40
N LEU A 595 33.29 -7.80 -18.47
CA LEU A 595 34.30 -7.34 -19.42
C LEU A 595 35.68 -7.59 -18.83
N LEU A 596 36.51 -8.35 -19.55
CA LEU A 596 37.93 -8.51 -19.28
C LEU A 596 38.71 -7.82 -20.40
N ARG A 597 39.62 -6.94 -20.03
CA ARG A 597 40.64 -6.39 -20.92
C ARG A 597 42.01 -6.54 -20.33
#